data_AF-A0A918CGI5-F1
#
_entry.id   AF-A0A918CGI5-F1
#
_cell.length_a   1.000
_cell.length_b   1.000
_cell.length_c   1.000
_cell.angle_alpha   90.00
_cell.angle_beta   90.00
_cell.angle_gamma   90.00
#
_symmetry.space_group_name_H-M   'P 1'
#
loop_
_entity.id
_entity.type
_entity.pdbx_description
1 polymer ?
#
loop_
_entity_poly.entity_id
_entity_poly.type
_entity_poly.pdbx_seq_one_letter_code
_entity_poly.pdbx_strand_id
1 'polypeptide(L)'
;MTNPPPRPSSESTPPPAQPSGPIPVSTQPTMRLIGPLGTELLLPTSSNTFYEDRRRYGKRGFTDPGDLTHHPLELPRCMVDFFDWTLIGCREFMSRDETGQPIPAVDYRGRVYKRRDLPGNKKLKLPEGDVKYSRGAKAGEEQIASGASGENAGYVTLVFFRSKGPPLAEFCKPGTFAQAQAVYQADRVSQQAMPQASD
;
A
#
# COMPACT_ATOMS: atom_id res chain seq x y z
N MET A 1 7.55 79.28 48.61
CA MET A 1 8.30 78.13 48.05
C MET A 1 7.28 77.21 47.39
N THR A 2 7.10 77.33 46.07
CA THR A 2 6.08 76.61 45.29
C THR A 2 6.78 75.64 44.35
N ASN A 3 6.45 74.34 44.47
CA ASN A 3 7.01 73.28 43.63
C ASN A 3 6.47 73.40 42.19
N PRO A 4 7.32 73.18 41.16
CA PRO A 4 6.87 73.16 39.77
C PRO A 4 6.07 71.88 39.46
N PRO A 5 5.16 71.93 38.48
CA PRO A 5 4.32 70.80 38.10
C PRO A 5 5.13 69.69 37.38
N PRO A 6 4.66 68.43 37.44
CA PRO A 6 5.33 67.30 36.79
C PRO A 6 5.23 67.37 35.27
N ARG A 7 6.32 66.99 34.58
CA ARG A 7 6.36 66.87 33.11
C ARG A 7 5.46 65.72 32.63
N PRO A 8 4.79 65.87 31.48
CA PRO A 8 4.07 64.76 30.85
C PRO A 8 5.05 63.71 30.34
N SER A 9 4.75 62.44 30.64
CA SER A 9 5.46 61.27 30.16
C SER A 9 5.41 61.20 28.63
N SER A 10 6.58 61.04 28.01
CA SER A 10 6.71 60.82 26.56
C SER A 10 6.02 59.51 26.15
N GLU A 11 4.98 59.64 25.34
CA GLU A 11 4.23 58.56 24.73
C GLU A 11 5.14 57.82 23.72
N SER A 12 5.55 56.60 24.07
CA SER A 12 6.37 55.74 23.22
C SER A 12 5.52 55.17 22.09
N THR A 13 5.57 55.79 20.91
CA THR A 13 4.95 55.27 19.69
C THR A 13 5.58 53.90 19.34
N PRO A 14 4.80 52.83 19.16
CA PRO A 14 5.33 51.54 18.73
C PRO A 14 5.88 51.66 17.30
N PRO A 15 6.99 50.96 16.98
CA PRO A 15 7.57 51.02 15.64
C PRO A 15 6.60 50.43 14.60
N PRO A 16 6.63 50.93 13.35
CA PRO A 16 5.78 50.43 12.27
C PRO A 16 6.04 48.95 12.02
N ALA A 17 4.96 48.17 11.89
CA ALA A 17 5.00 46.76 11.56
C ALA A 17 5.78 46.55 10.26
N GLN A 18 6.86 45.77 10.32
CA GLN A 18 7.64 45.43 9.13
C GLN A 18 6.75 44.64 8.15
N PRO A 19 6.86 44.90 6.83
CA PRO A 19 6.13 44.14 5.83
C PRO A 19 6.57 42.68 5.92
N SER A 20 5.62 41.81 6.24
CA SER A 20 5.77 40.36 6.22
C SER A 20 6.31 39.94 4.86
N GLY A 21 7.59 39.53 4.82
CA GLY A 21 8.21 38.95 3.63
C GLY A 21 7.41 37.75 3.11
N PRO A 22 7.64 37.33 1.86
CA PRO A 22 6.93 36.20 1.28
C PRO A 22 7.07 34.97 2.19
N ILE A 23 5.94 34.40 2.59
CA ILE A 23 5.89 33.18 3.40
C ILE A 23 6.69 32.11 2.63
N PRO A 24 7.73 31.51 3.23
CA PRO A 24 8.45 30.43 2.56
C PRO A 24 7.46 29.29 2.34
N VAL A 25 7.12 29.04 1.08
CA VAL A 25 6.30 27.89 0.69
C VAL A 25 7.15 26.66 1.00
N SER A 26 6.88 26.03 2.14
CA SER A 26 7.52 24.76 2.49
C SER A 26 7.18 23.74 1.41
N THR A 27 8.17 23.37 0.60
CA THR A 27 8.06 22.37 -0.49
C THR A 27 8.10 20.93 0.05
N GLN A 28 7.77 20.72 1.32
CA GLN A 28 7.77 19.38 1.88
C GLN A 28 6.71 18.52 1.17
N PRO A 29 7.08 17.34 0.65
CA PRO A 29 6.12 16.47 -0.01
C PRO A 29 5.05 16.06 1.01
N THR A 30 3.80 16.00 0.56
CA THR A 30 2.68 15.61 1.39
C THR A 30 2.10 14.28 0.92
N MET A 31 1.85 13.38 1.87
CA MET A 31 1.09 12.16 1.65
C MET A 31 -0.37 12.39 2.01
N ARG A 32 -1.28 12.10 1.08
CA ARG A 32 -2.74 12.15 1.30
C ARG A 32 -3.26 10.75 1.62
N LEU A 33 -4.02 10.61 2.68
CA LEU A 33 -4.64 9.35 3.11
C LEU A 33 -6.13 9.54 3.42
N ILE A 34 -6.91 8.48 3.22
CA ILE A 34 -8.33 8.37 3.58
C ILE A 34 -8.47 7.41 4.75
N GLY A 35 -9.04 7.90 5.85
CA GLY A 35 -9.33 7.11 7.03
C GLY A 35 -10.58 6.23 6.87
N PRO A 36 -10.81 5.30 7.81
CA PRO A 36 -11.93 4.36 7.76
C PRO A 36 -13.33 5.03 7.83
N LEU A 37 -13.41 6.27 8.32
CA LEU A 37 -14.64 7.08 8.34
C LEU A 37 -14.75 8.03 7.14
N GLY A 38 -13.89 7.89 6.13
CA GLY A 38 -13.83 8.80 4.98
C GLY A 38 -13.10 10.12 5.24
N THR A 39 -12.52 10.30 6.44
CA THR A 39 -11.75 11.50 6.77
C THR A 39 -10.48 11.59 5.94
N GLU A 40 -10.24 12.75 5.34
CA GLU A 40 -8.99 13.05 4.66
C GLU A 40 -7.91 13.54 5.61
N LEU A 41 -6.70 13.02 5.41
CA LEU A 41 -5.51 13.38 6.16
C LEU A 41 -4.40 13.76 5.18
N LEU A 42 -3.85 14.96 5.35
CA LEU A 42 -2.67 15.44 4.64
C LEU A 42 -1.50 15.44 5.61
N LEU A 43 -0.50 14.61 5.34
CA LEU A 43 0.67 14.44 6.18
C LEU A 43 1.90 15.01 5.47
N PRO A 44 2.57 16.03 6.03
CA PRO A 44 3.93 16.35 5.64
C PRO A 44 4.80 15.11 5.82
N THR A 45 5.57 14.74 4.80
CA THR A 45 6.41 13.55 4.82
C THR A 45 7.75 13.85 4.14
N SER A 46 8.66 12.89 4.21
CA SER A 46 9.94 12.90 3.53
C SER A 46 10.22 11.52 2.95
N SER A 47 11.17 11.40 2.03
CA SER A 47 11.57 10.10 1.48
C SER A 47 11.96 9.08 2.56
N ASN A 48 12.53 9.56 3.68
CA ASN A 48 12.98 8.69 4.78
C ASN A 48 11.82 8.20 5.66
N THR A 49 10.78 9.01 5.86
CA THR A 49 9.66 8.67 6.76
C THR A 49 8.46 8.09 6.01
N PHE A 50 8.42 8.20 4.68
CA PHE A 50 7.27 7.86 3.85
C PHE A 50 6.69 6.47 4.16
N TYR A 51 7.50 5.42 4.09
CA TYR A 51 7.03 4.05 4.32
C TYR A 51 6.70 3.76 5.79
N GLU A 52 7.38 4.42 6.73
CA GLU A 52 7.08 4.28 8.16
C GLU A 52 5.72 4.92 8.50
N ASP A 53 5.47 6.12 7.97
CA ASP A 53 4.20 6.81 8.09
C ASP A 53 3.08 5.97 7.46
N ARG A 54 3.29 5.43 6.25
CA ARG A 54 2.31 4.54 5.60
C ARG A 54 1.96 3.35 6.49
N ARG A 55 2.94 2.64 7.04
CA ARG A 55 2.68 1.53 7.96
C ARG A 55 1.93 1.98 9.21
N ARG A 56 2.34 3.10 9.80
CA ARG A 56 1.75 3.66 11.02
C ARG A 56 0.26 3.95 10.85
N TYR A 57 -0.11 4.62 9.75
CA TYR A 57 -1.50 4.98 9.47
C TYR A 57 -2.28 3.82 8.87
N GLY A 58 -1.69 2.99 8.03
CA GLY A 58 -2.37 1.85 7.43
C GLY A 58 -2.71 0.73 8.41
N LYS A 59 -1.94 0.54 9.50
CA LYS A 59 -2.38 -0.30 10.65
C LYS A 59 -3.74 0.14 11.21
N ARG A 60 -4.04 1.44 11.14
CA ARG A 60 -5.31 2.06 11.58
C ARG A 60 -6.39 2.03 10.49
N GLY A 61 -6.11 1.44 9.33
CA GLY A 61 -7.04 1.34 8.21
C GLY A 61 -7.06 2.55 7.29
N PHE A 62 -6.05 3.43 7.37
CA PHE A 62 -5.91 4.51 6.39
C PHE A 62 -5.38 3.96 5.06
N THR A 63 -5.93 4.45 3.96
CA THR A 63 -5.61 4.01 2.58
C THR A 63 -5.29 5.21 1.69
N ASP A 64 -4.66 5.00 0.54
CA ASP A 64 -4.53 6.08 -0.45
C ASP A 64 -5.92 6.49 -0.99
N PRO A 65 -6.12 7.72 -1.49
CA PRO A 65 -7.39 8.14 -2.09
C PRO A 65 -7.82 7.34 -3.32
N GLY A 66 -6.88 6.70 -4.02
CA GLY A 66 -7.17 5.83 -5.14
C GLY A 66 -7.87 4.53 -4.73
N ASP A 67 -8.37 3.80 -5.72
CA ASP A 67 -8.88 2.44 -5.53
C ASP A 67 -7.97 1.45 -6.25
N LEU A 68 -7.24 0.65 -5.46
CA LEU A 68 -6.35 -0.41 -5.94
C LEU A 68 -7.09 -1.50 -6.74
N THR A 69 -8.43 -1.53 -6.73
CA THR A 69 -9.18 -2.53 -7.49
C THR A 69 -9.26 -2.26 -8.99
N HIS A 70 -9.13 -1.00 -9.43
CA HIS A 70 -9.03 -0.66 -10.87
C HIS A 70 -7.62 -0.90 -11.41
N HIS A 71 -6.60 -0.76 -10.56
CA HIS A 71 -5.20 -1.00 -10.90
C HIS A 71 -4.57 -1.89 -9.81
N PRO A 72 -4.77 -3.22 -9.90
CA PRO A 72 -4.24 -4.15 -8.91
C PRO A 72 -2.73 -4.02 -8.79
N LEU A 73 -2.20 -4.12 -7.57
CA LEU A 73 -0.76 -4.12 -7.37
C LEU A 73 -0.15 -5.37 -7.96
N GLU A 74 0.90 -5.23 -8.76
CA GLU A 74 1.71 -6.34 -9.22
C GLU A 74 3.03 -6.38 -8.46
N LEU A 75 3.28 -7.45 -7.73
CA LEU A 75 4.45 -7.62 -6.87
C LEU A 75 5.21 -8.93 -7.21
N PRO A 76 6.51 -9.00 -6.91
CA PRO A 76 7.28 -10.23 -7.00
C PRO A 76 6.66 -11.38 -6.20
N ARG A 77 6.61 -12.57 -6.81
CA ARG A 77 6.04 -13.79 -6.20
C ARG A 77 6.71 -14.17 -4.88
N CYS A 78 8.01 -13.94 -4.77
CA CYS A 78 8.78 -14.19 -3.55
C CYS A 78 8.30 -13.36 -2.36
N MET A 79 7.51 -12.29 -2.58
CA MET A 79 7.01 -11.42 -1.52
C MET A 79 5.64 -11.83 -0.97
N VAL A 80 4.98 -12.87 -1.49
CA VAL A 80 3.59 -13.19 -1.12
C VAL A 80 3.38 -13.33 0.40
N ASP A 81 4.31 -13.98 1.09
CA ASP A 81 4.21 -14.23 2.53
C ASP A 81 4.88 -13.12 3.37
N PHE A 82 5.61 -12.21 2.71
CA PHE A 82 6.43 -11.18 3.36
C PHE A 82 5.95 -9.75 3.13
N PHE A 83 5.00 -9.52 2.21
CA PHE A 83 4.46 -8.20 1.92
C PHE A 83 3.78 -7.59 3.15
N ASP A 84 4.09 -6.32 3.43
CA ASP A 84 3.48 -5.58 4.52
C ASP A 84 2.15 -4.97 4.08
N TRP A 85 1.06 -5.69 4.34
CA TRP A 85 -0.31 -5.28 4.04
C TRP A 85 -0.70 -3.94 4.68
N THR A 86 -0.02 -3.53 5.76
CA THR A 86 -0.28 -2.25 6.39
C THR A 86 0.13 -1.08 5.49
N LEU A 87 1.00 -1.28 4.49
CA LEU A 87 1.37 -0.24 3.53
C LEU A 87 0.20 0.24 2.67
N ILE A 88 -0.83 -0.59 2.51
CA ILE A 88 -2.03 -0.29 1.73
C ILE A 88 -3.29 -0.27 2.60
N GLY A 89 -3.12 -0.15 3.92
CA GLY A 89 -4.22 -0.10 4.88
C GLY A 89 -5.00 -1.40 5.03
N CYS A 90 -4.44 -2.52 4.61
CA CYS A 90 -5.06 -3.83 4.72
C CYS A 90 -4.77 -4.51 6.08
N ARG A 91 -5.63 -5.45 6.46
CA ARG A 91 -5.45 -6.31 7.64
C ARG A 91 -5.50 -7.78 7.26
N GLU A 92 -4.45 -8.53 7.57
CA GLU A 92 -4.39 -9.98 7.36
C GLU A 92 -5.21 -10.72 8.42
N PHE A 93 -5.90 -11.77 7.99
CA PHE A 93 -6.59 -12.71 8.88
C PHE A 93 -6.79 -14.06 8.17
N MET A 94 -7.22 -15.08 8.93
CA MET A 94 -7.62 -16.36 8.37
C MET A 94 -9.14 -16.37 8.16
N SER A 95 -9.57 -16.57 6.92
CA SER A 95 -10.97 -16.77 6.54
C SER A 95 -11.26 -18.26 6.34
N ARG A 96 -12.49 -18.59 5.94
CA ARG A 96 -12.86 -19.95 5.49
C ARG A 96 -13.20 -19.95 4.01
N ASP A 97 -12.75 -20.97 3.29
CA ASP A 97 -13.18 -21.22 1.92
C ASP A 97 -14.59 -21.87 1.87
N GLU A 98 -15.05 -22.22 0.67
CA GLU A 98 -16.36 -22.83 0.44
C GLU A 98 -16.49 -24.23 1.07
N THR A 99 -15.36 -24.89 1.34
CA THR A 99 -15.28 -26.21 1.99
C THR A 99 -15.10 -26.11 3.52
N GLY A 100 -14.98 -24.90 4.06
CA GLY A 100 -14.77 -24.63 5.48
C GLY A 100 -13.30 -24.62 5.93
N GLN A 101 -12.36 -24.82 5.01
CA GLN A 101 -10.92 -24.84 5.30
C GLN A 101 -10.37 -23.43 5.52
N PRO A 102 -9.38 -23.26 6.44
CA PRO A 102 -8.77 -21.96 6.69
C PRO A 102 -7.97 -21.49 5.47
N ILE A 103 -8.22 -20.26 5.03
CA ILE A 103 -7.51 -19.64 3.90
C ILE A 103 -7.02 -18.24 4.26
N PRO A 104 -5.78 -17.85 3.88
CA PRO A 104 -5.30 -16.49 4.08
C PRO A 104 -6.21 -15.49 3.36
N ALA A 105 -6.58 -14.43 4.06
CA ALA A 105 -7.40 -13.36 3.54
C ALA A 105 -6.92 -12.00 4.06
N VAL A 106 -7.34 -10.95 3.37
CA VAL A 106 -7.09 -9.56 3.78
C VAL A 106 -8.38 -8.77 3.75
N ASP A 107 -8.58 -7.91 4.74
CA ASP A 107 -9.61 -6.88 4.72
C ASP A 107 -9.02 -5.60 4.12
N TYR A 108 -9.66 -5.10 3.08
CA TYR A 108 -9.37 -3.81 2.47
C TYR A 108 -10.68 -3.02 2.34
N ARG A 109 -10.77 -1.88 3.04
CA ARG A 109 -11.96 -1.01 3.06
C ARG A 109 -13.26 -1.79 3.37
N GLY A 110 -13.22 -2.70 4.33
CA GLY A 110 -14.38 -3.50 4.74
C GLY A 110 -14.79 -4.58 3.73
N ARG A 111 -13.91 -4.92 2.80
CA ARG A 111 -14.11 -5.98 1.81
C ARG A 111 -13.03 -7.03 1.98
N VAL A 112 -13.45 -8.29 1.97
CA VAL A 112 -12.57 -9.44 2.16
C VAL A 112 -12.05 -9.93 0.81
N TYR A 113 -10.73 -10.00 0.67
CA TYR A 113 -10.03 -10.55 -0.48
C TYR A 113 -9.32 -11.84 -0.04
N LYS A 114 -9.71 -12.97 -0.64
CA LYS A 114 -9.14 -14.29 -0.33
C LYS A 114 -7.94 -14.57 -1.23
N ARG A 115 -6.92 -15.23 -0.67
CA ARG A 115 -5.78 -15.77 -1.42
C ARG A 115 -6.28 -16.83 -2.41
N ARG A 116 -5.73 -16.82 -3.62
CA ARG A 116 -5.94 -17.83 -4.65
C ARG A 116 -4.62 -18.14 -5.31
N ASP A 117 -4.15 -19.36 -5.14
CA ASP A 117 -2.99 -19.88 -5.85
C ASP A 117 -3.45 -20.31 -7.25
N LEU A 118 -2.83 -19.76 -8.29
CA LEU A 118 -3.15 -20.05 -9.67
C LEU A 118 -2.26 -21.18 -10.17
N PRO A 119 -2.84 -22.30 -10.66
CA PRO A 119 -2.04 -23.32 -11.30
C PRO A 119 -1.41 -22.73 -12.57
N GLY A 120 -0.13 -23.05 -12.82
CA GLY A 120 0.54 -22.62 -14.04
C GLY A 120 -0.22 -23.09 -15.27
N ASN A 121 -0.40 -22.20 -16.24
CA ASN A 121 -1.09 -22.53 -17.48
C ASN A 121 -0.12 -22.36 -18.65
N LYS A 122 0.40 -23.49 -19.15
CA LYS A 122 1.32 -23.56 -20.29
C LYS A 122 0.73 -22.91 -21.56
N LYS A 123 -0.59 -22.90 -21.74
CA LYS A 123 -1.26 -22.26 -22.89
C LYS A 123 -1.32 -20.73 -22.76
N LEU A 124 -1.45 -20.20 -21.54
CA LEU A 124 -1.50 -18.75 -21.28
C LEU A 124 -0.13 -18.16 -20.89
N LYS A 125 0.96 -18.95 -20.95
CA LYS A 125 2.30 -18.57 -20.47
C LYS A 125 2.28 -18.00 -19.04
N LEU A 126 1.33 -18.43 -18.23
CA LEU A 126 1.30 -18.10 -16.81
C LEU A 126 2.36 -18.97 -16.12
N PRO A 127 3.39 -18.38 -15.52
CA PRO A 127 4.37 -19.13 -14.75
C PRO A 127 3.66 -19.95 -13.66
N GLU A 128 4.18 -21.13 -13.35
CA GLU A 128 3.65 -21.92 -12.25
C GLU A 128 3.72 -21.13 -10.93
N GLY A 129 2.59 -21.10 -10.20
CA GLY A 129 2.57 -20.64 -8.81
C GLY A 129 2.26 -19.17 -8.57
N ASP A 130 1.72 -18.42 -9.53
CA ASP A 130 1.21 -17.07 -9.28
C ASP A 130 0.15 -17.04 -8.17
N VAL A 131 0.14 -16.00 -7.34
CA VAL A 131 -0.86 -15.85 -6.26
C VAL A 131 -1.61 -14.55 -6.43
N LYS A 132 -2.94 -14.58 -6.30
CA LYS A 132 -3.77 -13.37 -6.28
C LYS A 132 -4.61 -13.28 -5.02
N TYR A 133 -4.84 -12.06 -4.57
CA TYR A 133 -5.85 -11.75 -3.55
C TYR A 133 -7.03 -11.09 -4.24
N SER A 134 -8.16 -11.79 -4.28
CA SER A 134 -9.35 -11.32 -5.00
C SER A 134 -10.66 -11.64 -4.27
N ARG A 135 -11.76 -11.08 -4.74
CA ARG A 135 -13.13 -11.36 -4.27
C ARG A 135 -14.08 -11.45 -5.46
N GLY A 136 -15.29 -11.99 -5.23
CA GLY A 136 -16.35 -11.92 -6.23
C GLY A 136 -16.75 -10.46 -6.48
N ALA A 137 -17.00 -10.12 -7.74
CA ALA A 137 -17.54 -8.83 -8.14
C ALA A 137 -18.99 -8.69 -7.68
N LYS A 138 -19.36 -7.51 -7.18
CA LYS A 138 -20.76 -7.15 -6.97
C LYS A 138 -21.38 -6.64 -8.28
N ALA A 139 -22.71 -6.64 -8.36
CA ALA A 139 -23.42 -6.03 -9.47
C ALA A 139 -22.96 -4.57 -9.67
N GLY A 140 -22.59 -4.20 -10.90
CA GLY A 140 -22.14 -2.86 -11.26
C GLY A 140 -20.65 -2.57 -11.08
N GLU A 141 -19.85 -3.52 -10.59
CA GLU A 141 -18.40 -3.36 -10.53
C GLU A 141 -17.73 -3.73 -11.87
N GLU A 142 -16.66 -3.03 -12.21
CA GLU A 142 -15.81 -3.37 -13.36
C GLU A 142 -15.17 -4.74 -13.13
N GLN A 143 -15.42 -5.68 -14.04
CA GLN A 143 -15.04 -7.08 -13.87
C GLN A 143 -13.84 -7.41 -14.73
N ILE A 144 -12.85 -8.10 -14.17
CA ILE A 144 -11.90 -8.87 -14.99
C ILE A 144 -12.60 -10.19 -15.32
N ALA A 145 -12.92 -10.40 -16.61
CA ALA A 145 -13.54 -11.62 -17.09
C ALA A 145 -12.70 -12.85 -16.71
N SER A 146 -13.33 -13.87 -16.12
CA SER A 146 -12.69 -15.15 -15.82
C SER A 146 -12.43 -15.90 -17.13
N GLY A 147 -11.16 -16.13 -17.45
CA GLY A 147 -10.75 -16.89 -18.64
C GLY A 147 -10.96 -18.41 -18.56
N ALA A 148 -11.77 -18.93 -17.64
CA ALA A 148 -12.02 -20.36 -17.54
C ALA A 148 -13.36 -20.67 -16.86
N SER A 149 -14.23 -21.34 -17.63
CA SER A 149 -15.41 -22.11 -17.21
C SER A 149 -16.64 -21.33 -16.71
N GLY A 150 -17.60 -21.15 -17.61
CA GLY A 150 -19.05 -21.37 -17.40
C GLY A 150 -19.86 -20.51 -16.43
N GLU A 151 -19.25 -19.78 -15.51
CA GLU A 151 -19.94 -18.95 -14.52
C GLU A 151 -19.57 -17.47 -14.73
N ASN A 152 -20.59 -16.64 -15.03
CA ASN A 152 -20.51 -15.19 -15.19
C ASN A 152 -20.16 -14.42 -13.90
N ALA A 153 -19.40 -15.02 -12.98
CA ALA A 153 -18.93 -14.38 -11.75
C ALA A 153 -17.57 -13.73 -12.00
N GLY A 154 -17.57 -12.45 -12.36
CA GLY A 154 -16.35 -11.64 -12.41
C GLY A 154 -15.63 -11.58 -11.06
N TYR A 155 -14.31 -11.38 -11.10
CA TYR A 155 -13.51 -11.18 -9.89
C TYR A 155 -12.91 -9.78 -9.84
N VAL A 156 -12.83 -9.24 -8.64
CA VAL A 156 -12.10 -8.00 -8.34
C VAL A 156 -10.80 -8.36 -7.63
N THR A 157 -9.67 -7.98 -8.23
CA THR A 157 -8.33 -8.29 -7.72
C THR A 157 -7.75 -7.09 -7.00
N LEU A 158 -7.12 -7.33 -5.85
CA LEU A 158 -6.43 -6.30 -5.07
C LEU A 158 -4.93 -6.31 -5.33
N VAL A 159 -4.31 -7.49 -5.21
CA VAL A 159 -2.88 -7.70 -5.42
C VAL A 159 -2.66 -8.99 -6.21
N PHE A 160 -1.68 -8.95 -7.09
CA PHE A 160 -1.18 -10.07 -7.86
C PHE A 160 0.32 -10.24 -7.58
N PHE A 161 0.70 -11.41 -7.11
CA PHE A 161 2.09 -11.81 -6.88
C PHE A 161 2.53 -12.70 -8.03
N ARG A 162 3.38 -12.16 -8.92
CA ARG A 162 3.86 -12.84 -10.14
C ARG A 162 5.36 -13.05 -10.10
N SER A 163 5.84 -14.08 -10.78
CA SER A 163 7.28 -14.39 -10.90
C SER A 163 8.04 -13.35 -11.74
N LYS A 164 8.23 -12.16 -11.17
CA LYS A 164 9.05 -11.09 -11.74
C LYS A 164 9.82 -10.37 -10.63
N GLY A 165 11.13 -10.29 -10.80
CA GLY A 165 12.01 -9.40 -10.05
C GLY A 165 12.40 -9.87 -8.63
N PRO A 166 13.43 -9.24 -8.04
CA PRO A 166 13.80 -9.41 -6.65
C PRO A 166 12.76 -8.77 -5.71
N PRO A 167 12.72 -9.15 -4.43
CA PRO A 167 11.86 -8.50 -3.45
C PRO A 167 12.26 -7.03 -3.24
N LEU A 168 11.28 -6.21 -2.87
CA LEU A 168 11.46 -4.79 -2.53
C LEU A 168 11.50 -4.64 -1.01
N ALA A 169 12.62 -4.15 -0.47
CA ALA A 169 12.86 -4.09 0.98
C ALA A 169 11.81 -3.25 1.72
N GLU A 170 11.44 -2.12 1.14
CA GLU A 170 10.50 -1.15 1.69
C GLU A 170 9.07 -1.71 1.75
N PHE A 171 8.77 -2.76 0.99
CA PHE A 171 7.45 -3.36 0.88
C PHE A 171 7.30 -4.60 1.75
N CYS A 172 8.41 -5.13 2.27
CA CYS A 172 8.40 -6.25 3.20
C CYS A 172 7.95 -5.80 4.60
N LYS A 173 7.39 -6.75 5.35
CA LYS A 173 7.19 -6.62 6.80
C LYS A 173 8.54 -6.32 7.45
N PRO A 174 8.60 -5.48 8.49
CA PRO A 174 9.85 -5.19 9.19
C PRO A 174 10.55 -6.50 9.60
N GLY A 175 11.82 -6.65 9.20
CA GLY A 175 12.64 -7.83 9.52
C GLY A 175 12.50 -9.04 8.60
N THR A 176 11.64 -9.01 7.57
CA THR A 176 11.43 -10.18 6.68
C THR A 176 12.13 -10.11 5.33
N PHE A 177 12.78 -8.98 5.01
CA PHE A 177 13.43 -8.78 3.70
C PHE A 177 14.46 -9.87 3.36
N ALA A 178 15.32 -10.24 4.31
CA ALA A 178 16.33 -11.29 4.10
C ALA A 178 15.70 -12.65 3.75
N GLN A 179 14.52 -12.96 4.30
CA GLN A 179 13.79 -14.20 4.02
C GLN A 179 13.19 -14.16 2.61
N ALA A 180 12.58 -13.03 2.23
CA ALA A 180 12.09 -12.83 0.86
C ALA A 180 13.23 -12.94 -0.18
N GLN A 181 14.41 -12.41 0.16
CA GLN A 181 15.60 -12.49 -0.69
C GLN A 181 16.10 -13.93 -0.83
N ALA A 182 16.09 -14.72 0.24
CA ALA A 182 16.45 -16.13 0.20
C ALA A 182 15.49 -16.96 -0.67
N VAL A 183 14.18 -16.73 -0.56
CA VAL A 183 13.17 -17.37 -1.43
C VAL A 183 13.42 -17.04 -2.89
N TYR A 184 13.65 -15.76 -3.20
CA TYR A 184 13.98 -15.33 -4.57
C TYR A 184 15.23 -16.01 -5.13
N GLN A 185 16.29 -16.15 -4.33
CA GLN A 185 17.52 -16.82 -4.74
C GLN A 185 17.28 -18.31 -5.01
N ALA A 186 16.52 -19.00 -4.15
CA ALA A 186 16.19 -20.41 -4.32
C ALA A 186 15.36 -20.66 -5.60
N ASP A 187 14.37 -19.80 -5.87
CA ASP A 187 13.56 -19.86 -7.09
C ASP A 187 14.43 -19.66 -8.34
N ARG A 188 15.37 -18.70 -8.30
CA ARG A 188 16.29 -18.44 -9.42
C ARG A 188 17.22 -19.62 -9.71
N VAL A 189 17.77 -20.26 -8.68
CA VAL A 189 18.65 -21.43 -8.86
C VAL A 189 17.88 -22.58 -9.48
N SER A 190 16.66 -22.84 -9.01
CA SER A 190 15.78 -23.88 -9.56
C SER A 190 15.46 -23.65 -11.04
N GLN A 191 15.22 -22.40 -11.45
CA GLN A 191 14.96 -22.05 -12.86
C GLN A 191 16.20 -22.20 -13.76
N GLN A 192 17.40 -21.96 -13.24
CA GLN A 192 18.65 -22.14 -13.99
C GLN A 192 19.08 -23.60 -14.12
N ALA A 193 18.64 -24.46 -13.20
CA ALA A 193 18.96 -25.88 -13.20
C ALA A 193 18.05 -26.74 -14.11
N MET A 194 16.97 -26.17 -14.66
CA MET A 194 16.14 -26.89 -15.64
C MET A 194 16.90 -27.01 -16.97
N PRO A 195 17.21 -28.22 -17.46
CA PRO A 195 17.87 -28.40 -18.74
C PRO A 195 16.99 -27.78 -19.82
N GLN A 196 17.59 -26.93 -20.68
CA GLN A 196 16.90 -26.50 -21.88
C GLN A 196 16.62 -27.76 -22.70
N ALA A 197 15.34 -28.09 -22.85
CA ALA A 197 14.93 -29.10 -23.80
C ALA A 197 15.40 -28.61 -25.17
N SER A 198 16.46 -29.23 -25.67
CA SER A 198 16.97 -29.04 -27.02
C SER A 198 15.91 -29.58 -27.99
N ASP A 199 15.33 -28.68 -28.79
CA ASP A 199 14.59 -29.01 -30.02
C ASP A 199 15.53 -29.59 -31.09
#